data_AF-A0A1H5YFU4-F1
#
_entry.id   AF-A0A1H5YFU4-F1
#
_cell.length_a   1.000
_cell.length_b   1.000
_cell.length_c   1.000
_cell.angle_alpha   90.00
_cell.angle_beta   90.00
_cell.angle_gamma   90.00
#
_symmetry.space_group_name_H-M   'P 1'
#
loop_
_entity.id
_entity.type
_entity.pdbx_description
1 polymer ?
#
loop_
_entity_poly.entity_id
_entity_poly.type
_entity_poly.pdbx_seq_one_letter_code
_entity_poly.pdbx_strand_id
1 'polypeptide(L)'
;MINYICSLKSILSLLIGAMIVATGVSIPISVHATKNPIDQVTDASSQKKVKIRQVKFLESYVRRYPNNSQAWEALAKMQENIGQITPAIATWQYIGKHFNRMPEAIVNQAKLLWQNNQPEKAFSMLLSNQNNVTEKDSSFWEILGDISWELKEAENALSAYSILWKSDGTNVLAAERLILLKRDIGQAEESIKIGEEAYHRLNQPRWLLLSMDVANQAGLLTQLKRLIKIAISNESQFKDLEMYWLIRAQSEIHEQKPKIAINHYHQALLGPVNTI
;
A
#
# COMPACT_ATOMS: atom_id res chain seq x y z
N MET A 1 -4.39 -11.30 -31.83
CA MET A 1 -3.64 -12.56 -31.66
C MET A 1 -2.31 -12.19 -31.01
N ILE A 2 -1.96 -12.65 -29.79
CA ILE A 2 -1.65 -14.05 -29.39
C ILE A 2 -0.42 -14.55 -30.19
N ASN A 3 0.69 -15.12 -29.67
CA ASN A 3 1.36 -15.27 -28.34
C ASN A 3 2.78 -15.84 -28.66
N TYR A 4 3.80 -16.02 -27.80
CA TYR A 4 4.09 -15.83 -26.36
C TYR A 4 5.64 -15.84 -26.18
N ILE A 5 6.19 -15.39 -25.02
CA ILE A 5 7.39 -15.92 -24.30
C ILE A 5 7.56 -15.04 -23.03
N CYS A 6 7.04 -15.45 -21.87
CA CYS A 6 7.67 -16.33 -20.87
C CYS A 6 8.82 -15.70 -20.07
N SER A 7 8.50 -15.21 -18.86
CA SER A 7 9.39 -15.29 -17.70
C SER A 7 8.67 -16.06 -16.59
N LEU A 8 9.18 -17.24 -16.29
CA LEU A 8 8.56 -18.20 -15.39
C LEU A 8 9.21 -18.11 -14.00
N LYS A 9 8.70 -17.25 -13.11
CA LYS A 9 9.00 -17.30 -11.66
C LYS A 9 8.02 -16.51 -10.78
N SER A 10 6.72 -16.76 -10.95
CA SER A 10 5.80 -16.67 -9.80
C SER A 10 6.12 -17.78 -8.80
N ILE A 11 5.86 -17.54 -7.52
CA ILE A 11 5.87 -18.53 -6.41
C ILE A 11 7.28 -18.92 -5.90
N LEU A 12 7.91 -18.00 -5.17
CA LEU A 12 8.84 -18.21 -4.04
C LEU A 12 8.96 -16.81 -3.37
N SER A 13 8.72 -16.56 -2.08
CA SER A 13 8.45 -17.46 -0.95
C SER A 13 7.54 -16.76 0.10
N LEU A 14 6.36 -17.33 0.37
CA LEU A 14 5.91 -17.41 1.76
C LEU A 14 6.90 -18.30 2.54
N LEU A 15 7.07 -18.06 3.85
CA LEU A 15 8.00 -18.70 4.79
C LEU A 15 9.41 -18.09 4.90
N ILE A 16 9.53 -17.12 5.81
CA ILE A 16 10.63 -17.11 6.79
C ILE A 16 9.93 -17.10 8.16
N GLY A 17 10.03 -18.10 9.03
CA GLY A 17 10.94 -19.25 9.04
C GLY A 17 11.96 -19.07 10.17
N ALA A 18 11.57 -19.43 11.39
CA ALA A 18 12.32 -19.15 12.61
C ALA A 18 13.67 -19.90 12.71
N MET A 19 14.72 -19.18 13.10
CA MET A 19 16.00 -19.64 13.67
C MET A 19 16.67 -18.42 14.33
N ILE A 20 17.46 -18.46 15.42
CA ILE A 20 17.81 -19.46 16.44
C ILE A 20 18.13 -18.65 17.72
N VAL A 21 17.77 -19.14 18.91
CA VAL A 21 18.57 -18.91 20.12
C VAL A 21 18.76 -20.25 20.81
N ALA A 22 19.98 -20.77 20.75
CA ALA A 22 20.36 -22.03 21.35
C ALA A 22 21.22 -21.78 22.61
N THR A 23 20.57 -21.83 23.77
CA THR A 23 21.17 -22.25 25.03
C THR A 23 20.11 -23.11 25.75
N GLY A 24 20.40 -24.29 26.29
CA GLY A 24 21.70 -24.92 26.49
C GLY A 24 21.85 -25.53 27.88
N VAL A 25 20.85 -26.29 28.37
CA VAL A 25 21.01 -27.26 29.48
C VAL A 25 20.03 -28.42 29.27
N SER A 26 20.54 -29.66 29.31
CA SER A 26 19.72 -30.88 29.33
C SER A 26 19.57 -31.40 30.77
N ILE A 27 18.35 -31.63 31.24
CA ILE A 27 18.06 -32.46 32.42
C ILE A 27 16.85 -33.35 32.09
N PRO A 28 16.99 -34.70 32.07
CA PRO A 28 15.87 -35.59 31.82
C PRO A 28 15.13 -35.87 33.14
N ILE A 29 13.97 -35.25 33.34
CA ILE A 29 13.02 -35.67 34.38
C ILE A 29 11.79 -36.24 33.68
N SER A 30 11.70 -37.57 33.67
CA SER A 30 10.49 -38.28 33.31
C SER A 30 9.44 -38.09 34.41
N VAL A 31 8.44 -37.25 34.14
CA VAL A 31 7.16 -37.27 34.85
C VAL A 31 6.07 -37.50 33.82
N HIS A 32 5.39 -38.64 33.93
CA HIS A 32 4.15 -38.92 33.21
C HIS A 32 3.05 -37.97 33.70
N ALA A 33 3.00 -36.77 33.12
CA ALA A 33 1.80 -35.95 33.08
C ALA A 33 1.12 -36.19 31.73
N THR A 34 0.00 -36.92 31.73
CA THR A 34 -0.84 -37.12 30.56
C THR A 34 -1.41 -35.79 30.09
N LYS A 35 -0.72 -35.11 29.17
CA LYS A 35 -1.22 -33.91 28.49
C LYS A 35 -2.43 -34.29 27.66
N ASN A 36 -3.61 -33.97 28.18
CA ASN A 36 -4.87 -34.21 27.51
C ASN A 36 -4.96 -33.28 26.28
N PRO A 37 -5.13 -33.75 25.02
CA PRO A 37 -5.02 -32.91 23.83
C PRO A 37 -6.18 -31.92 23.58
N ILE A 38 -7.03 -31.66 24.57
CA ILE A 38 -8.38 -31.11 24.36
C ILE A 38 -8.42 -29.57 24.48
N ASP A 39 -7.49 -28.95 25.20
CA ASP A 39 -7.59 -27.53 25.60
C ASP A 39 -7.20 -26.50 24.51
N GLN A 40 -6.97 -26.91 23.25
CA GLN A 40 -6.70 -25.99 22.13
C GLN A 40 -7.68 -26.09 20.96
N VAL A 41 -8.76 -26.87 21.08
CA VAL A 41 -9.84 -26.91 20.06
C VAL A 41 -11.05 -26.10 20.51
N THR A 42 -10.87 -24.79 20.71
CA THR A 42 -12.01 -23.86 20.62
C THR A 42 -12.37 -23.72 19.14
N ASP A 43 -13.24 -24.60 18.65
CA ASP A 43 -13.58 -24.63 17.23
C ASP A 43 -14.12 -23.29 16.71
N ALA A 44 -13.94 -23.04 15.40
CA ALA A 44 -14.38 -21.79 14.77
C ALA A 44 -15.89 -21.55 14.92
N SER A 45 -16.68 -22.62 15.11
CA SER A 45 -18.12 -22.57 15.40
C SER A 45 -18.41 -21.95 16.76
N SER A 46 -17.67 -22.35 17.80
CA SER A 46 -17.78 -21.86 19.17
C SER A 46 -17.30 -20.41 19.26
N GLN A 47 -16.19 -20.07 18.59
CA GLN A 47 -15.75 -18.69 18.47
C GLN A 47 -16.80 -17.82 17.77
N LYS A 48 -17.40 -18.29 16.66
CA LYS A 48 -18.50 -17.58 15.96
C LYS A 48 -19.74 -17.41 16.87
N LYS A 49 -20.11 -18.42 17.66
CA LYS A 49 -21.21 -18.33 18.64
C LYS A 49 -20.93 -17.34 19.77
N VAL A 50 -19.68 -17.21 20.23
CA VAL A 50 -19.28 -16.18 21.20
C VAL A 50 -19.40 -14.78 20.58
N LYS A 51 -18.85 -14.58 19.38
CA LYS A 51 -18.93 -13.31 18.65
C LYS A 51 -20.37 -12.85 18.38
N ILE A 52 -21.28 -13.76 18.01
CA ILE A 52 -22.71 -13.47 17.84
C ILE A 52 -23.37 -13.02 19.16
N ARG A 53 -22.99 -13.61 20.30
CA ARG A 53 -23.47 -13.17 21.62
C ARG A 53 -22.95 -11.78 22.00
N GLN A 54 -21.70 -11.47 21.63
CA GLN A 54 -21.10 -10.14 21.83
C GLN A 54 -21.85 -9.06 21.03
N VAL A 55 -22.21 -9.30 19.76
CA VAL A 55 -23.05 -8.37 18.97
C VAL A 55 -24.40 -8.13 19.67
N LYS A 56 -25.13 -9.18 20.07
CA LYS A 56 -26.42 -9.04 20.76
C LYS A 56 -26.33 -8.26 22.08
N PHE A 57 -25.24 -8.44 22.82
CA PHE A 57 -24.96 -7.66 24.03
C PHE A 57 -24.74 -6.18 23.67
N LEU A 58 -23.87 -5.88 22.71
CA LEU A 58 -23.57 -4.52 22.27
C LEU A 58 -24.81 -3.79 21.72
N GLU A 59 -25.62 -4.45 20.88
CA GLU A 59 -26.92 -3.95 20.43
C GLU A 59 -27.85 -3.57 21.59
N SER A 60 -27.89 -4.39 22.64
CA SER A 60 -28.72 -4.14 23.83
C SER A 60 -28.15 -2.99 24.68
N TYR A 61 -26.82 -2.87 24.73
CA TYR A 61 -26.11 -1.84 25.47
C TYR A 61 -26.28 -0.47 24.82
N VAL A 62 -26.08 -0.33 23.50
CA VAL A 62 -26.20 0.95 22.79
C VAL A 62 -27.63 1.49 22.79
N ARG A 63 -28.65 0.62 22.83
CA ARG A 63 -30.06 1.05 23.02
C ARG A 63 -30.30 1.67 24.41
N ARG A 64 -29.56 1.24 25.43
CA ARG A 64 -29.66 1.79 26.80
C ARG A 64 -28.78 3.02 27.00
N TYR A 65 -27.65 3.09 26.31
CA TYR A 65 -26.66 4.16 26.41
C TYR A 65 -26.36 4.77 25.03
N PRO A 66 -27.35 5.40 24.37
CA PRO A 66 -27.23 5.82 22.97
C PRO A 66 -26.14 6.86 22.73
N ASN A 67 -25.73 7.61 23.75
CA ASN A 67 -24.67 8.62 23.66
C ASN A 67 -23.25 8.03 23.82
N ASN A 68 -23.09 6.73 24.06
CA ASN A 68 -21.78 6.09 24.21
C ASN A 68 -21.19 5.73 22.84
N SER A 69 -20.42 6.67 22.25
CA SER A 69 -19.79 6.51 20.93
C SER A 69 -18.86 5.31 20.83
N GLN A 70 -18.12 4.97 21.90
CA GLN A 70 -17.22 3.82 21.93
C GLN A 70 -17.99 2.50 21.86
N ALA A 71 -19.16 2.40 22.48
CA ALA A 71 -19.99 1.20 22.41
C ALA A 71 -20.60 1.00 21.02
N TRP A 72 -20.97 2.08 20.31
CA TRP A 72 -21.39 2.02 18.92
C TRP A 72 -20.25 1.60 17.98
N GLU A 73 -19.04 2.13 18.17
CA GLU A 73 -17.86 1.73 17.39
C GLU A 73 -17.48 0.26 17.63
N ALA A 74 -17.54 -0.19 18.89
CA ALA A 74 -17.35 -1.60 19.24
C ALA A 74 -18.43 -2.50 18.58
N LEU A 75 -19.69 -2.05 18.53
CA LEU A 75 -20.75 -2.75 17.81
C LEU A 75 -20.44 -2.86 16.31
N ALA A 76 -20.05 -1.75 15.67
CA ALA A 76 -19.72 -1.73 14.24
C ALA A 76 -18.59 -2.71 13.94
N LYS A 77 -17.42 -2.54 14.57
CA LYS A 77 -16.27 -3.43 14.42
C LYS A 77 -16.60 -4.89 14.72
N MET A 78 -17.47 -5.17 15.69
CA MET A 78 -17.89 -6.54 16.00
C MET A 78 -18.79 -7.14 14.90
N GLN A 79 -19.66 -6.35 14.28
CA GLN A 79 -20.48 -6.76 13.13
C GLN A 79 -19.62 -7.03 11.89
N GLU A 80 -18.64 -6.17 11.58
CA GLU A 80 -17.66 -6.37 10.50
C GLU A 80 -16.93 -7.70 10.67
N ASN A 81 -16.38 -7.94 11.86
CA ASN A 81 -15.61 -9.13 12.23
C ASN A 81 -16.37 -10.47 12.17
N ILE A 82 -17.68 -10.45 11.92
CA ILE A 82 -18.51 -11.64 11.67
C ILE A 82 -19.21 -11.65 10.30
N GLY A 83 -18.89 -10.70 9.42
CA GLY A 83 -19.48 -10.57 8.10
C GLY A 83 -20.91 -10.02 8.09
N GLN A 84 -21.35 -9.34 9.17
CA GLN A 84 -22.63 -8.61 9.19
C GLN A 84 -22.47 -7.24 8.51
N ILE A 85 -22.22 -7.25 7.20
CA ILE A 85 -21.91 -6.06 6.40
C ILE A 85 -23.02 -5.00 6.47
N THR A 86 -24.27 -5.38 6.21
CA THR A 86 -25.40 -4.41 6.23
C THR A 86 -25.65 -3.81 7.62
N PRO A 87 -25.66 -4.59 8.74
CA PRO A 87 -25.67 -4.01 10.07
C PRO A 87 -24.48 -3.09 10.36
N ALA A 88 -23.24 -3.48 10.00
CA ALA A 88 -22.06 -2.66 10.22
C ALA A 88 -22.14 -1.31 9.51
N ILE A 89 -22.59 -1.29 8.25
CA ILE A 89 -22.82 -0.06 7.46
C ILE A 89 -23.83 0.86 8.17
N ALA A 90 -24.97 0.32 8.62
CA ALA A 90 -25.98 1.09 9.35
C ALA A 90 -25.44 1.64 10.69
N THR A 91 -24.63 0.86 11.41
CA THR A 91 -23.98 1.28 12.66
C THR A 91 -22.97 2.40 12.42
N TRP A 92 -22.16 2.33 11.36
CA TRP A 92 -21.26 3.42 10.97
C TRP A 92 -22.02 4.68 10.54
N GLN A 93 -23.11 4.54 9.78
CA GLN A 93 -23.98 5.66 9.42
C GLN A 93 -24.54 6.38 10.66
N TYR A 94 -24.94 5.61 11.69
CA TYR A 94 -25.35 6.17 12.99
C TYR A 94 -24.18 6.92 13.66
N ILE A 95 -22.99 6.32 13.71
CA ILE A 95 -21.79 6.93 14.32
C ILE A 95 -21.45 8.27 13.67
N GLY A 96 -21.42 8.31 12.34
CA GLY A 96 -21.11 9.53 11.58
C GLY A 96 -22.08 10.67 11.92
N LYS A 97 -23.38 10.37 11.87
CA LYS A 97 -24.47 11.34 12.11
C LYS A 97 -24.56 11.82 13.56
N HIS A 98 -24.39 10.93 14.54
CA HIS A 98 -24.67 11.23 15.96
C HIS A 98 -23.44 11.64 16.77
N PHE A 99 -22.22 11.35 16.30
CA PHE A 99 -20.97 11.70 17.00
C PHE A 99 -20.05 12.64 16.20
N ASN A 100 -20.54 13.25 15.11
CA ASN A 100 -19.76 14.11 14.23
C ASN A 100 -18.50 13.43 13.66
N ARG A 101 -18.61 12.13 13.33
CA ARG A 101 -17.54 11.27 12.80
C ARG A 101 -17.78 10.91 11.34
N MET A 102 -18.34 11.83 10.54
CA MET A 102 -18.76 11.56 9.17
C MET A 102 -17.63 11.05 8.27
N PRO A 103 -16.43 11.67 8.20
CA PRO A 103 -15.33 11.16 7.36
C PRO A 103 -14.96 9.71 7.66
N GLU A 104 -14.79 9.38 8.94
CA GLU A 104 -14.47 8.03 9.41
C GLU A 104 -15.60 7.02 9.09
N ALA A 105 -16.86 7.42 9.30
CA ALA A 105 -18.00 6.57 8.97
C ALA A 105 -18.06 6.25 7.47
N ILE A 106 -17.77 7.21 6.60
CA ILE A 106 -17.73 7.02 5.15
C ILE A 106 -16.60 6.06 4.77
N VAL A 107 -15.39 6.25 5.32
CA VAL A 107 -14.23 5.39 5.05
C VAL A 107 -14.50 3.92 5.41
N ASN A 108 -15.07 3.66 6.59
CA ASN A 108 -15.37 2.28 7.00
C ASN A 108 -16.49 1.66 6.14
N GLN A 109 -17.55 2.41 5.80
CA GLN A 109 -18.59 1.92 4.89
C GLN A 109 -18.04 1.60 3.50
N ALA A 110 -17.16 2.44 2.94
CA ALA A 110 -16.53 2.19 1.65
C ALA A 110 -15.62 0.95 1.69
N LYS A 111 -14.80 0.79 2.75
CA LYS A 111 -13.97 -0.41 2.96
C LYS A 111 -14.82 -1.69 3.02
N LEU A 112 -15.95 -1.67 3.74
CA LEU A 112 -16.86 -2.81 3.82
C LEU A 112 -17.53 -3.16 2.50
N LEU A 113 -17.90 -2.15 1.70
CA LEU A 113 -18.46 -2.37 0.36
C LEU A 113 -17.40 -2.98 -0.58
N TRP A 114 -16.17 -2.44 -0.58
CA TRP A 114 -15.08 -2.95 -1.42
C TRP A 114 -14.67 -4.38 -1.05
N GLN A 115 -14.45 -4.67 0.24
CA GLN A 115 -14.13 -6.01 0.75
C GLN A 115 -15.23 -7.04 0.48
N ASN A 116 -16.47 -6.61 0.24
CA ASN A 116 -17.61 -7.45 -0.11
C ASN A 116 -17.91 -7.46 -1.63
N ASN A 117 -16.88 -7.23 -2.46
CA ASN A 117 -16.94 -7.18 -3.93
C ASN A 117 -17.98 -6.20 -4.49
N GLN A 118 -18.06 -4.99 -3.93
CA GLN A 118 -18.91 -3.90 -4.43
C GLN A 118 -18.11 -2.57 -4.59
N PRO A 119 -16.98 -2.58 -5.33
CA PRO A 119 -16.10 -1.42 -5.47
C PRO A 119 -16.83 -0.21 -6.11
N GLU A 120 -17.74 -0.41 -7.06
CA GLU A 120 -18.47 0.68 -7.72
C GLU A 120 -19.41 1.41 -6.76
N LYS A 121 -19.99 0.69 -5.79
CA LYS A 121 -20.81 1.28 -4.73
C LYS A 121 -19.96 2.02 -3.70
N ALA A 122 -18.80 1.45 -3.34
CA ALA A 122 -17.84 2.11 -2.46
C ALA A 122 -17.36 3.43 -3.07
N PHE A 123 -17.00 3.41 -4.36
CA PHE A 123 -16.62 4.56 -5.16
C PHE A 123 -17.73 5.62 -5.23
N SER A 124 -18.95 5.22 -5.61
CA SER A 124 -20.11 6.13 -5.69
C SER A 124 -20.42 6.79 -4.34
N MET A 125 -20.29 6.05 -3.24
CA MET A 125 -20.46 6.57 -1.88
C MET A 125 -19.38 7.59 -1.51
N LEU A 126 -18.11 7.32 -1.86
CA LEU A 126 -17.00 8.24 -1.62
C LEU A 126 -17.19 9.53 -2.42
N LEU A 127 -17.44 9.45 -3.73
CA LEU A 127 -17.69 10.62 -4.58
C LEU A 127 -18.82 11.49 -4.04
N SER A 128 -19.96 10.88 -3.68
CA SER A 128 -21.13 11.59 -3.14
C SER A 128 -20.87 12.31 -1.82
N ASN A 129 -19.74 12.04 -1.15
CA ASN A 129 -19.37 12.63 0.14
C ASN A 129 -18.07 13.44 0.11
N GLN A 130 -17.46 13.70 -1.06
CA GLN A 130 -16.24 14.51 -1.17
C GLN A 130 -16.38 15.91 -0.53
N ASN A 131 -17.56 16.51 -0.59
CA ASN A 131 -17.84 17.82 0.02
C ASN A 131 -17.95 17.79 1.57
N ASN A 132 -17.94 16.60 2.17
CA ASN A 132 -18.05 16.39 3.63
C ASN A 132 -16.68 16.12 4.29
N VAL A 133 -15.58 16.22 3.54
CA VAL A 133 -14.21 15.96 4.01
C VAL A 133 -13.28 17.11 3.67
N THR A 134 -12.11 17.13 4.31
CA THR A 134 -11.03 18.11 4.10
C THR A 134 -9.79 17.43 3.54
N GLU A 135 -8.81 18.20 3.05
CA GLU A 135 -7.52 17.67 2.60
C GLU A 135 -6.74 16.90 3.69
N LYS A 136 -7.09 17.09 4.96
CA LYS A 136 -6.48 16.43 6.13
C LYS A 136 -7.09 15.05 6.44
N ASP A 137 -8.21 14.69 5.83
CA ASP A 137 -8.87 13.40 6.02
C ASP A 137 -8.17 12.31 5.19
N SER A 138 -6.89 12.06 5.44
CA SER A 138 -6.03 11.21 4.59
C SER A 138 -6.63 9.83 4.32
N SER A 139 -7.23 9.18 5.32
CA SER A 139 -7.89 7.88 5.17
C SER A 139 -9.05 7.86 4.17
N PHE A 140 -9.68 9.01 3.88
CA PHE A 140 -10.68 9.17 2.82
C PHE A 140 -10.04 9.27 1.44
N TRP A 141 -8.98 10.07 1.31
CA TRP A 141 -8.29 10.24 0.04
C TRP A 141 -7.51 8.99 -0.37
N GLU A 142 -7.02 8.22 0.60
CA GLU A 142 -6.39 6.90 0.41
C GLU A 142 -7.40 5.89 -0.18
N ILE A 143 -8.52 5.68 0.49
CA ILE A 143 -9.53 4.71 0.02
C ILE A 143 -10.17 5.13 -1.32
N LEU A 144 -10.33 6.44 -1.56
CA LEU A 144 -10.79 6.95 -2.84
C LEU A 144 -9.74 6.74 -3.94
N GLY A 145 -8.47 7.04 -3.68
CA GLY A 145 -7.38 6.84 -4.64
C GLY A 145 -7.21 5.37 -5.04
N ASP A 146 -7.22 4.47 -4.06
CA ASP A 146 -7.04 3.04 -4.28
C ASP A 146 -8.21 2.42 -5.08
N ILE A 147 -9.45 2.71 -4.69
CA ILE A 147 -10.63 2.19 -5.41
C ILE A 147 -10.71 2.80 -6.82
N SER A 148 -10.37 4.09 -6.96
CA SER A 148 -10.35 4.75 -8.27
C SER A 148 -9.27 4.13 -9.18
N TRP A 149 -8.10 3.79 -8.63
CA TRP A 149 -7.04 3.08 -9.37
C TRP A 149 -7.51 1.68 -9.80
N GLU A 150 -8.14 0.90 -8.91
CA GLU A 150 -8.67 -0.43 -9.24
C GLU A 150 -9.73 -0.38 -10.35
N LEU A 151 -10.67 0.57 -10.27
CA LEU A 151 -11.72 0.81 -11.26
C LEU A 151 -11.21 1.48 -12.55
N LYS A 152 -9.93 1.88 -12.62
CA LYS A 152 -9.30 2.62 -13.73
C LYS A 152 -9.88 4.03 -13.96
N GLU A 153 -10.47 4.60 -12.91
CA GLU A 153 -10.96 5.97 -12.83
C GLU A 153 -9.80 6.96 -12.64
N ALA A 154 -8.95 7.08 -13.67
CA ALA A 154 -7.64 7.72 -13.61
C ALA A 154 -7.68 9.18 -13.11
N GLU A 155 -8.69 9.96 -13.48
CA GLU A 155 -8.85 11.35 -13.02
C GLU A 155 -9.15 11.43 -11.51
N ASN A 156 -10.00 10.55 -11.02
CA ASN A 156 -10.37 10.47 -9.60
C ASN A 156 -9.20 9.96 -8.75
N ALA A 157 -8.47 8.95 -9.24
CA ALA A 157 -7.24 8.47 -8.62
C ALA A 157 -6.17 9.58 -8.55
N LEU A 158 -5.95 10.29 -9.66
CA LEU A 158 -4.99 11.38 -9.74
C LEU A 158 -5.35 12.51 -8.78
N SER A 159 -6.62 12.90 -8.69
CA SER A 159 -7.10 13.91 -7.76
C SER A 159 -6.86 13.51 -6.31
N ALA A 160 -7.30 12.30 -5.92
CA ALA A 160 -7.18 11.81 -4.55
C ALA A 160 -5.73 11.64 -4.08
N TYR A 161 -4.87 11.01 -4.89
CA TYR A 161 -3.45 10.90 -4.56
C TYR A 161 -2.74 12.27 -4.59
N SER A 162 -3.18 13.24 -5.42
CA SER A 162 -2.63 14.61 -5.42
C SER A 162 -2.94 15.35 -4.13
N ILE A 163 -4.11 15.12 -3.52
CA ILE A 163 -4.47 15.68 -2.22
C ILE A 163 -3.62 15.03 -1.13
N LEU A 164 -3.52 13.69 -1.12
CA LEU A 164 -2.65 12.96 -0.18
C LEU A 164 -1.20 13.44 -0.20
N TRP A 165 -0.59 13.56 -1.39
CA TRP A 165 0.82 13.93 -1.50
C TRP A 165 1.11 15.38 -1.05
N LYS A 166 0.09 16.25 -1.13
CA LYS A 166 0.16 17.63 -0.63
C LYS A 166 -0.05 17.72 0.87
N SER A 167 -0.99 16.95 1.44
CA SER A 167 -1.31 17.00 2.87
C SER A 167 -0.37 16.16 3.73
N ASP A 168 0.03 14.98 3.25
CA ASP A 168 1.02 14.09 3.84
C ASP A 168 2.08 13.70 2.79
N GLY A 169 3.12 14.54 2.73
CA GLY A 169 4.28 14.35 1.89
C GLY A 169 5.16 13.13 2.23
N THR A 170 4.73 12.27 3.16
CA THR A 170 5.40 11.01 3.49
C THR A 170 4.69 9.77 2.92
N ASN A 171 3.51 9.93 2.30
CA ASN A 171 2.76 8.81 1.72
C ASN A 171 3.44 8.24 0.46
N VAL A 172 4.18 7.15 0.68
CA VAL A 172 4.88 6.34 -0.32
C VAL A 172 3.98 5.90 -1.48
N LEU A 173 2.78 5.42 -1.18
CA LEU A 173 1.88 4.87 -2.21
C LEU A 173 1.32 5.99 -3.08
N ALA A 174 0.95 7.13 -2.48
CA ALA A 174 0.49 8.31 -3.21
C ALA A 174 1.58 8.84 -4.17
N ALA A 175 2.84 8.90 -3.73
CA ALA A 175 3.96 9.28 -4.59
C ALA A 175 4.10 8.34 -5.79
N GLU A 176 4.17 7.02 -5.56
CA GLU A 176 4.29 6.01 -6.61
C GLU A 176 3.14 6.08 -7.62
N ARG A 177 1.90 6.12 -7.13
CA ARG A 177 0.70 6.18 -7.95
C ARG A 177 0.63 7.46 -8.77
N LEU A 178 1.00 8.61 -8.20
CA LEU A 178 1.05 9.87 -8.95
C LEU A 178 2.08 9.85 -10.07
N ILE A 179 3.29 9.36 -9.81
CA ILE A 179 4.36 9.30 -10.82
C ILE A 179 3.91 8.44 -12.00
N LEU A 180 3.31 7.26 -11.71
CA LEU A 180 2.75 6.37 -12.73
C LEU A 180 1.59 7.00 -13.50
N LEU A 181 0.56 7.53 -12.82
CA LEU A 181 -0.58 8.18 -13.46
C LEU A 181 -0.14 9.35 -14.37
N LYS A 182 0.78 10.19 -13.88
CA LYS A 182 1.29 11.35 -14.63
C LYS A 182 2.08 10.91 -15.87
N ARG A 183 2.92 9.88 -15.76
CA ARG A 183 3.61 9.28 -16.91
C ARG A 183 2.60 8.76 -17.94
N ASP A 184 1.60 8.00 -17.49
CA ASP A 184 0.67 7.29 -18.37
C ASP A 184 -0.27 8.24 -19.14
N ILE A 185 -0.55 9.44 -18.61
CA ILE A 185 -1.27 10.51 -19.33
C ILE A 185 -0.35 11.48 -20.11
N GLY A 186 0.93 11.14 -20.26
CA GLY A 186 1.91 11.95 -21.01
C GLY A 186 2.47 13.18 -20.27
N GLN A 187 2.13 13.38 -19.00
CA GLN A 187 2.66 14.46 -18.14
C GLN A 187 4.00 14.04 -17.51
N ALA A 188 4.97 13.74 -18.36
CA ALA A 188 6.28 13.22 -17.97
C ALA A 188 7.09 14.21 -17.11
N GLU A 189 7.01 15.52 -17.37
CA GLU A 189 7.70 16.52 -16.54
C GLU A 189 7.12 16.62 -15.13
N GLU A 190 5.80 16.55 -14.97
CA GLU A 190 5.12 16.51 -13.67
C GLU A 190 5.47 15.23 -12.91
N SER A 191 5.47 14.10 -13.61
CA SER A 191 5.90 12.79 -13.09
C SER A 191 7.34 12.85 -12.55
N ILE A 192 8.27 13.45 -13.31
CA ILE A 192 9.67 13.67 -12.88
C ILE A 192 9.73 14.55 -11.62
N LYS A 193 9.03 15.70 -11.61
CA LYS A 193 9.01 16.65 -10.49
C LYS A 193 8.55 15.96 -9.19
N ILE A 194 7.50 15.13 -9.26
CA ILE A 194 6.96 14.40 -8.11
C ILE A 194 7.97 13.34 -7.61
N GLY A 195 8.64 12.61 -8.50
CA GLY A 195 9.65 11.62 -8.10
C GLY A 195 10.93 12.26 -7.53
N GLU A 196 11.31 13.45 -7.96
CA GLU A 196 12.39 14.22 -7.33
C GLU A 196 12.00 14.73 -5.95
N GLU A 197 10.79 15.28 -5.81
CA GLU A 197 10.26 15.68 -4.51
C GLU A 197 10.16 14.49 -3.55
N ALA A 198 9.73 13.32 -4.03
CA ALA A 198 9.70 12.08 -3.27
C ALA A 198 11.10 11.58 -2.90
N TYR A 199 12.10 11.70 -3.79
CA TYR A 199 13.51 11.42 -3.46
C TYR A 199 14.00 12.29 -2.30
N HIS A 200 13.72 13.60 -2.35
CA HIS A 200 14.12 14.54 -1.29
C HIS A 200 13.36 14.33 0.03
N ARG A 201 12.04 14.09 0.00
CA ARG A 201 11.21 13.92 1.20
C ARG A 201 11.40 12.55 1.88
N LEU A 202 11.54 11.49 1.09
CA LEU A 202 11.57 10.10 1.57
C LEU A 202 12.98 9.52 1.68
N ASN A 203 14.00 10.20 1.13
CA ASN A 203 15.41 9.77 1.11
C ASN A 203 15.59 8.31 0.66
N GLN A 204 14.94 7.95 -0.45
CA GLN A 204 14.98 6.60 -1.03
C GLN A 204 15.34 6.67 -2.52
N PRO A 205 16.41 5.99 -2.98
CA PRO A 205 16.94 6.11 -4.33
C PRO A 205 15.95 5.70 -5.43
N ARG A 206 14.99 4.81 -5.13
CA ARG A 206 13.96 4.36 -6.09
C ARG A 206 13.16 5.49 -6.73
N TRP A 207 12.94 6.60 -6.03
CA TRP A 207 12.15 7.71 -6.55
C TRP A 207 12.89 8.48 -7.64
N LEU A 208 14.19 8.72 -7.45
CA LEU A 208 15.04 9.32 -8.47
C LEU A 208 15.22 8.38 -9.67
N LEU A 209 15.34 7.07 -9.43
CA LEU A 209 15.40 6.07 -10.49
C LEU A 209 14.11 6.02 -11.32
N LEU A 210 12.94 6.15 -10.68
CA LEU A 210 11.65 6.22 -11.39
C LEU A 210 11.53 7.52 -12.22
N SER A 211 11.95 8.67 -11.69
CA SER A 211 12.05 9.91 -12.49
C SER A 211 13.04 9.76 -13.66
N MET A 212 14.16 9.07 -13.47
CA MET A 212 15.13 8.80 -14.53
C MET A 212 14.55 7.89 -15.63
N ASP A 213 13.81 6.84 -15.25
CA ASP A 213 13.11 5.95 -16.18
C ASP A 213 12.05 6.71 -16.99
N VAL A 214 11.22 7.54 -16.33
CA VAL A 214 10.24 8.42 -16.98
C VAL A 214 10.92 9.37 -17.98
N ALA A 215 12.02 10.03 -17.57
CA ALA A 215 12.75 10.94 -18.45
C ALA A 215 13.35 10.23 -19.67
N ASN A 216 13.83 9.00 -19.49
CA ASN A 216 14.38 8.16 -20.54
C ASN A 216 13.29 7.70 -21.54
N GLN A 217 12.16 7.17 -21.04
CA GLN A 217 11.03 6.74 -21.86
C GLN A 217 10.38 7.89 -22.65
N ALA A 218 10.31 9.08 -22.06
CA ALA A 218 9.76 10.28 -22.70
C ALA A 218 10.77 10.99 -23.63
N GLY A 219 12.01 10.49 -23.79
CA GLY A 219 13.03 11.13 -24.61
C GLY A 219 13.57 12.46 -24.06
N LEU A 220 13.35 12.75 -22.77
CA LEU A 220 13.68 14.00 -22.10
C LEU A 220 15.16 14.06 -21.69
N LEU A 221 16.05 13.94 -22.69
CA LEU A 221 17.50 13.74 -22.51
C LEU A 221 18.16 14.76 -21.58
N THR A 222 17.77 16.04 -21.66
CA THR A 222 18.32 17.10 -20.79
C THR A 222 18.00 16.86 -19.30
N GLN A 223 16.78 16.39 -19.02
CA GLN A 223 16.34 16.09 -17.65
C GLN A 223 16.95 14.77 -17.17
N LEU A 224 17.01 13.75 -18.03
CA LEU A 224 17.72 12.49 -17.74
C LEU A 224 19.18 12.73 -17.31
N LYS A 225 19.95 13.52 -18.07
CA LYS A 225 21.35 13.85 -17.72
C LYS A 225 21.47 14.59 -16.38
N ARG A 226 20.52 15.47 -16.07
CA ARG A 226 20.48 16.19 -14.79
C ARG A 226 20.21 15.23 -13.62
N LEU A 227 19.25 14.32 -13.76
CA LEU A 227 18.91 13.32 -12.76
C LEU A 227 20.07 12.32 -12.54
N ILE A 228 20.71 11.86 -13.61
CA ILE A 228 21.93 11.04 -13.55
C ILE A 228 23.04 11.76 -12.78
N LYS A 229 23.23 13.07 -12.98
CA LYS A 229 24.21 13.86 -12.23
C LYS A 229 23.90 13.89 -10.72
N ILE A 230 22.62 14.01 -10.33
CA ILE A 230 22.19 13.94 -8.92
C ILE A 230 22.49 12.54 -8.34
N ALA A 231 22.21 11.48 -9.09
CA ALA A 231 22.48 10.11 -8.67
C ALA A 231 23.98 9.82 -8.52
N ILE A 232 24.82 10.29 -9.46
CA ILE A 232 26.30 10.21 -9.36
C ILE A 232 26.83 10.98 -8.16
N SER A 233 26.28 12.17 -7.86
CA SER A 233 26.67 12.93 -6.66
C SER A 233 26.32 12.23 -5.34
N ASN A 234 25.45 11.21 -5.37
CA ASN A 234 25.02 10.41 -4.23
C ASN A 234 25.23 8.90 -4.48
N GLU A 235 26.23 8.53 -5.29
CA GLU A 235 26.36 7.19 -5.91
C GLU A 235 26.32 6.02 -4.92
N SER A 236 26.71 6.24 -3.66
CA SER A 236 26.58 5.24 -2.58
C SER A 236 25.16 4.75 -2.33
N GLN A 237 24.12 5.54 -2.64
CA GLN A 237 22.72 5.09 -2.55
C GLN A 237 22.26 4.27 -3.76
N PHE A 238 23.00 4.30 -4.88
CA PHE A 238 22.54 3.81 -6.19
C PHE A 238 23.39 2.69 -6.77
N LYS A 239 24.68 2.61 -6.44
CA LYS A 239 25.66 1.69 -7.01
C LYS A 239 25.31 0.19 -6.89
N ASP A 240 24.46 -0.18 -5.94
CA ASP A 240 24.06 -1.57 -5.69
C ASP A 240 22.69 -1.91 -6.34
N LEU A 241 22.11 -0.97 -7.09
CA LEU A 241 20.81 -1.09 -7.75
C LEU A 241 20.98 -1.30 -9.27
N GLU A 242 20.50 -2.43 -9.80
CA GLU A 242 20.59 -2.77 -11.23
C GLU A 242 20.10 -1.63 -12.16
N MET A 243 18.93 -1.05 -11.84
CA MET A 243 18.30 0.00 -12.66
C MET A 243 19.15 1.27 -12.78
N TYR A 244 19.98 1.60 -11.78
CA TYR A 244 20.92 2.73 -11.86
C TYR A 244 21.91 2.54 -13.01
N TRP A 245 22.48 1.34 -13.09
CA TRP A 245 23.44 0.97 -14.13
C TRP A 245 22.79 0.85 -15.50
N LEU A 246 21.59 0.25 -15.58
CA LEU A 246 20.84 0.14 -16.84
C LEU A 246 20.52 1.52 -17.46
N ILE A 247 20.01 2.47 -16.66
CA ILE A 247 19.67 3.80 -17.17
C ILE A 247 20.94 4.58 -17.58
N ARG A 248 22.04 4.47 -16.82
CA ARG A 248 23.32 5.07 -17.24
C ARG A 248 23.82 4.47 -18.55
N ALA A 249 23.73 3.14 -18.74
CA ALA A 249 24.09 2.49 -19.99
C ALA A 249 23.26 3.01 -21.18
N GLN A 250 21.94 3.15 -21.01
CA GLN A 250 21.04 3.69 -22.03
C GLN A 250 21.38 5.16 -22.37
N SER A 251 21.67 6.00 -21.38
CA SER A 251 22.13 7.38 -21.61
C SER A 251 23.44 7.44 -22.42
N GLU A 252 24.39 6.55 -22.16
CA GLU A 252 25.66 6.47 -22.91
C GLU A 252 25.45 5.96 -24.35
N ILE A 253 24.46 5.09 -24.60
CA ILE A 253 24.04 4.70 -25.96
C ILE A 253 23.46 5.91 -26.72
N HIS A 254 22.58 6.70 -26.09
CA HIS A 254 22.06 7.94 -26.69
C HIS A 254 23.17 8.98 -26.98
N GLU A 255 24.25 8.99 -26.21
CA GLU A 255 25.44 9.81 -26.45
C GLU A 255 26.47 9.19 -27.42
N GLN A 256 26.13 8.07 -28.09
CA GLN A 256 27.01 7.36 -29.03
C GLN A 256 28.34 6.87 -28.41
N LYS A 257 28.31 6.49 -27.12
CA LYS A 257 29.45 5.97 -26.35
C LYS A 257 29.26 4.48 -25.97
N PRO A 258 29.06 3.56 -26.92
CA PRO A 258 28.71 2.17 -26.63
C PRO A 258 29.76 1.41 -25.80
N LYS A 259 31.05 1.76 -25.92
CA LYS A 259 32.12 1.18 -25.08
C LYS A 259 31.93 1.48 -23.59
N ILE A 260 31.40 2.64 -23.24
CA ILE A 260 31.11 3.04 -21.86
C ILE A 260 29.81 2.39 -21.40
N ALA A 261 28.80 2.32 -22.26
CA ALA A 261 27.54 1.63 -21.97
C ALA A 261 27.75 0.14 -21.61
N ILE A 262 28.64 -0.57 -22.32
CA ILE A 262 28.99 -1.97 -22.02
C ILE A 262 29.48 -2.13 -20.57
N ASN A 263 30.33 -1.23 -20.07
CA ASN A 263 30.79 -1.29 -18.68
C ASN A 263 29.65 -1.10 -17.68
N HIS A 264 28.71 -0.18 -17.96
CA HIS A 264 27.51 -0.01 -17.12
C HIS A 264 26.60 -1.25 -17.18
N TYR A 265 26.38 -1.87 -18.34
CA TYR A 265 25.65 -3.14 -18.44
C TYR A 265 26.33 -4.27 -17.65
N HIS A 266 27.66 -4.34 -17.65
CA HIS A 266 28.39 -5.30 -16.81
C HIS A 266 28.16 -5.05 -15.32
N GLN A 267 28.15 -3.80 -14.85
CA GLN A 267 27.82 -3.48 -13.45
C GLN A 267 26.37 -3.88 -13.08
N ALA A 268 25.41 -3.67 -13.98
CA ALA A 268 24.02 -4.11 -13.77
C ALA A 268 23.94 -5.64 -13.54
N LEU A 269 24.69 -6.43 -14.31
CA LEU A 269 24.71 -7.89 -14.21
C LEU A 269 25.42 -8.45 -12.96
N LEU A 270 26.32 -7.67 -12.32
CA LEU A 270 26.99 -8.10 -11.10
C LEU A 270 26.05 -8.08 -9.88
N GLY A 271 25.00 -7.26 -9.93
CA GLY A 271 24.03 -7.09 -8.84
C GLY A 271 24.63 -6.45 -7.57
N PRO A 272 23.84 -6.34 -6.49
CA PRO A 272 24.37 -5.97 -5.18
C PRO A 272 25.39 -7.03 -4.75
N VAL A 273 26.58 -6.60 -4.33
CA VAL A 273 27.59 -7.51 -3.80
C VAL A 273 27.06 -8.08 -2.48
N ASN A 274 26.57 -9.32 -2.52
CA ASN A 274 26.19 -10.08 -1.34
C ASN A 274 27.45 -10.31 -0.49
N THR A 275 27.69 -9.43 0.47
CA THR A 275 28.58 -9.69 1.61
C THR A 275 27.91 -10.75 2.48
N ILE A 276 28.37 -12.00 2.30
CA ILE A 276 28.08 -13.16 3.15
C ILE A 276 28.74 -12.97 4.52
#